data_AF-A0A951JNA4-F1
#
_entry.id   AF-A0A951JNA4-F1
#
_cell.length_a   1.000
_cell.length_b   1.000
_cell.length_c   1.000
_cell.angle_alpha   90.00
_cell.angle_beta   90.00
_cell.angle_gamma   90.00
#
_symmetry.space_group_name_H-M   'P 1'
#
loop_
_entity.id
_entity.type
_entity.pdbx_description
1 polymer ?
#
loop_
_entity_poly.entity_id
_entity_poly.type
_entity_poly.pdbx_seq_one_letter_code
_entity_poly.pdbx_strand_id
1 'polypeptide(L)'
;MSPLAPQRLRVFPLLLSAVLAAACTRPLPAPPDGMLPPPPPTQPPQTVDEQLVTSLNVETGDTVRLTLQVTNASAAPVRFTFPSGQTYDFVVRPAGAGAQLWRWSDGMGFTQA
;
A
#
# COMPACT_ATOMS: atom_id res chain seq x y z
N MET A 1 10.48 -41.03 -11.53
CA MET A 1 9.58 -42.20 -11.58
C MET A 1 8.63 -42.10 -10.41
N SER A 2 7.34 -41.94 -10.70
CA SER A 2 6.23 -41.81 -9.73
C SER A 2 5.99 -43.10 -8.93
N PRO A 3 5.07 -43.08 -7.94
CA PRO A 3 3.68 -43.34 -8.33
C PRO A 3 2.68 -42.29 -7.84
N LEU A 4 1.69 -42.07 -8.71
CA LEU A 4 0.42 -41.37 -8.50
C LEU A 4 -0.62 -42.36 -7.93
N ALA A 5 -1.57 -41.81 -7.16
CA ALA A 5 -2.95 -42.27 -6.91
C ALA A 5 -3.15 -43.53 -6.00
N PRO A 6 -4.28 -43.69 -5.25
CA PRO A 6 -5.64 -43.26 -5.62
C PRO A 6 -6.53 -42.58 -4.55
N GLN A 7 -7.54 -41.95 -5.14
CA GLN A 7 -8.72 -41.25 -4.64
C GLN A 7 -9.71 -42.21 -3.92
N ARG A 8 -10.34 -41.78 -2.81
CA ARG A 8 -11.68 -42.25 -2.40
C ARG A 8 -12.54 -41.13 -1.82
N LEU A 9 -13.30 -40.55 -2.73
CA LEU A 9 -14.63 -39.95 -2.63
C LEU A 9 -15.39 -40.18 -1.30
N ARG A 10 -15.81 -39.09 -0.65
CA ARG A 10 -17.07 -39.07 0.13
C ARG A 10 -17.91 -37.87 -0.28
N VAL A 11 -18.88 -38.16 -1.13
CA VAL A 11 -20.04 -37.30 -1.41
C VAL A 11 -20.84 -37.19 -0.11
N PHE A 12 -21.10 -35.97 0.36
CA PHE A 12 -22.17 -35.70 1.32
C PHE A 12 -23.23 -34.84 0.63
N PRO A 13 -24.47 -35.35 0.47
CA PRO A 13 -25.54 -34.63 -0.18
C PRO A 13 -26.21 -33.63 0.79
N LEU A 14 -26.53 -32.46 0.24
CA LEU A 14 -27.79 -31.71 0.34
C LEU A 14 -28.46 -31.52 1.72
N LEU A 15 -28.69 -30.25 2.10
CA LEU A 15 -29.96 -29.67 2.64
C LEU A 15 -29.70 -28.18 2.97
N LEU A 16 -30.13 -27.25 2.13
CA LEU A 16 -31.42 -26.54 2.22
C LEU A 16 -31.48 -25.50 3.36
N SER A 17 -31.31 -24.23 3.00
CA SER A 17 -32.03 -23.07 3.58
C SER A 17 -31.75 -21.82 2.75
N ALA A 18 -32.52 -21.62 1.68
CA ALA A 18 -32.67 -20.31 1.08
C ALA A 18 -33.63 -19.51 1.98
N VAL A 19 -33.09 -18.76 2.93
CA VAL A 19 -33.86 -17.76 3.67
C VAL A 19 -34.11 -16.62 2.69
N LEU A 20 -35.36 -16.43 2.26
CA LEU A 20 -35.76 -15.23 1.53
C LEU A 20 -35.40 -14.03 2.41
N ALA A 21 -34.40 -13.25 1.98
CA ALA A 21 -34.20 -11.91 2.49
C ALA A 21 -35.43 -11.10 2.07
N ALA A 22 -36.43 -11.02 2.96
CA ALA A 22 -37.44 -9.99 2.88
C ALA A 22 -36.68 -8.66 2.95
N ALA A 23 -36.57 -8.01 1.79
CA ALA A 23 -36.02 -6.67 1.64
C ALA A 23 -36.91 -5.69 2.42
N CYS A 24 -36.70 -5.62 3.73
CA CYS A 24 -37.16 -4.50 4.54
C CYS A 24 -36.24 -3.32 4.24
N THR A 25 -36.42 -2.70 3.08
CA THR A 25 -36.03 -1.30 2.86
C THR A 25 -36.90 -0.44 3.77
N ARG A 26 -36.53 -0.36 5.05
CA ARG A 26 -37.00 0.71 5.93
C ARG A 26 -36.13 1.92 5.61
N PRO A 27 -36.68 3.03 5.10
CA PRO A 27 -35.97 4.29 5.03
C PRO A 27 -35.49 4.64 6.44
N LEU A 28 -34.18 4.90 6.61
CA LEU A 28 -33.66 5.38 7.87
C LEU A 28 -34.32 6.74 8.15
N PRO A 29 -34.97 6.95 9.32
CA PRO A 29 -35.49 8.27 9.66
C PRO A 29 -34.32 9.25 9.66
N ALA A 30 -34.53 10.43 9.05
CA ALA A 30 -33.53 11.49 9.08
C ALA A 30 -33.16 11.79 10.54
N PRO A 31 -31.86 11.92 10.87
CA PRO A 31 -31.47 12.32 12.21
C PRO A 31 -32.11 13.69 12.52
N PRO A 32 -32.60 13.93 13.75
CA PRO A 32 -33.03 15.25 14.15
C PRO A 32 -31.89 16.25 13.92
N ASP A 33 -32.22 17.46 13.45
CA ASP A 33 -31.30 18.52 12.95
C ASP A 33 -30.19 18.98 13.92
N GLY A 34 -30.00 18.32 15.07
CA GLY A 34 -29.00 18.64 16.09
C GLY A 34 -27.97 17.55 16.38
N MET A 35 -27.93 16.43 15.65
CA MET A 35 -26.98 15.33 15.91
C MET A 35 -26.15 14.93 14.69
N LEU A 36 -25.80 15.90 13.84
CA LEU A 36 -24.62 15.71 13.00
C LEU A 36 -23.41 15.76 13.97
N PRO A 37 -22.57 14.71 14.04
CA PRO A 37 -21.28 14.87 14.71
C PRO A 37 -20.58 16.07 14.08
N PRO A 38 -19.86 16.89 14.87
CA PRO A 38 -19.09 17.98 14.30
C PRO A 38 -18.23 17.42 13.16
N PRO A 39 -18.11 18.13 12.02
CA PRO A 39 -17.20 17.71 10.98
C PRO A 39 -15.84 17.44 11.65
N PRO A 40 -15.13 16.34 11.29
CA PRO A 40 -13.79 16.11 11.81
C PRO A 40 -13.01 17.41 11.66
N PRO A 41 -12.22 17.81 12.68
CA PRO A 41 -11.53 19.09 12.67
C PRO A 41 -10.87 19.25 11.30
N THR A 42 -11.19 20.35 10.62
CA THR A 42 -10.70 20.67 9.28
C THR A 42 -9.18 20.69 9.35
N GLN A 43 -8.55 19.54 9.16
CA GLN A 43 -7.11 19.46 9.18
C GLN A 43 -6.66 20.33 8.01
N PRO A 44 -5.78 21.33 8.22
CA PRO A 44 -5.25 22.15 7.13
C PRO A 44 -4.78 21.20 6.02
N PRO A 45 -4.85 21.57 4.72
CA PRO A 45 -4.29 20.76 3.66
C PRO A 45 -2.83 20.43 4.01
N GLN A 46 -2.59 19.23 4.54
CA GLN A 46 -1.24 18.80 4.90
C GLN A 46 -0.59 18.50 3.56
N THR A 47 0.59 19.04 3.32
CA THR A 47 1.36 18.64 2.15
C THR A 47 1.72 17.17 2.30
N VAL A 48 1.85 16.45 1.18
CA VAL A 48 2.23 15.02 1.20
C VAL A 48 3.52 14.81 2.00
N ASP A 49 4.43 15.77 1.96
CA ASP A 49 5.69 15.75 2.71
C ASP A 49 5.51 15.85 4.25
N GLU A 50 4.47 16.52 4.74
CA GLU A 50 4.15 16.55 6.18
C GLU A 50 3.52 15.25 6.67
N GLN A 51 2.90 14.48 5.78
CA GLN A 51 2.23 13.22 6.12
C GLN A 51 3.17 12.00 6.08
N LEU A 52 4.33 12.14 5.43
CA LEU A 52 5.27 11.04 5.23
C LEU A 52 6.48 11.19 6.14
N VAL A 53 6.73 10.16 6.94
CA VAL A 53 7.96 10.03 7.71
C VAL A 53 8.91 9.14 6.94
N THR A 54 10.09 9.68 6.62
CA THR A 54 11.13 8.96 5.89
C THR A 54 12.36 8.71 6.75
N SER A 55 12.90 7.50 6.68
CA SER A 55 14.22 7.18 7.24
C SER A 55 15.08 6.43 6.23
N LEU A 56 16.38 6.73 6.24
CA LEU A 56 17.39 6.04 5.44
C LEU A 56 18.41 5.42 6.39
N ASN A 57 18.50 4.10 6.39
CA ASN A 57 19.56 3.38 7.08
C ASN A 57 20.63 2.94 6.07
N VAL A 58 21.89 3.10 6.45
CA VAL A 58 23.05 2.74 5.64
C VAL A 58 23.97 1.86 6.48
N GLU A 59 24.15 0.63 6.04
CA GLU A 59 25.09 -0.31 6.66
C GLU A 59 26.26 -0.55 5.71
N THR A 60 27.48 -0.40 6.21
CA THR A 60 28.72 -0.54 5.43
C THR A 60 29.53 -1.74 5.92
N GLY A 61 29.91 -2.61 4.98
CA GLY A 61 30.86 -3.72 5.16
C GLY A 61 31.47 -4.08 3.81
N ASP A 62 31.62 -5.37 3.51
CA ASP A 62 32.03 -5.82 2.16
C ASP A 62 31.02 -5.41 1.06
N THR A 63 29.78 -5.17 1.46
CA THR A 63 28.72 -4.58 0.64
C THR A 63 28.07 -3.42 1.39
N VAL A 64 27.53 -2.45 0.63
CA VAL A 64 26.72 -1.37 1.19
C VAL A 64 25.24 -1.75 1.09
N ARG A 65 24.54 -1.76 2.23
CA ARG A 65 23.09 -1.96 2.29
C ARG A 65 22.40 -0.63 2.54
N LEU A 66 21.49 -0.27 1.64
CA LEU A 66 20.64 0.92 1.74
C LEU A 66 19.20 0.49 2.02
N THR A 67 18.61 1.03 3.08
CA THR A 67 17.20 0.77 3.42
C THR A 67 16.47 2.11 3.53
N LEU A 68 15.61 2.40 2.56
CA LEU A 68 14.69 3.55 2.60
C LEU A 68 13.32 3.08 3.13
N GLN A 69 12.90 3.64 4.25
CA GLN A 69 11.56 3.43 4.80
C GLN A 69 10.75 4.72 4.63
N VAL A 70 9.57 4.59 4.01
CA VAL A 70 8.61 5.68 3.83
C VAL A 70 7.31 5.27 4.50
N THR A 71 6.89 6.01 5.52
CA THR A 71 5.73 5.69 6.35
C THR A 71 4.69 6.81 6.25
N ASN A 72 3.47 6.48 5.85
CA ASN A 72 2.34 7.40 5.99
C ASN A 72 1.94 7.48 7.47
N ALA A 73 2.24 8.61 8.11
CA ALA A 73 1.94 8.88 9.51
C ALA A 73 0.59 9.60 9.71
N SER A 74 -0.15 9.87 8.62
CA SER A 74 -1.45 10.53 8.69
C SER A 74 -2.60 9.54 8.89
N ALA A 75 -3.77 10.06 9.28
CA ALA A 75 -4.99 9.28 9.40
C ALA A 75 -5.66 8.97 8.05
N ALA A 76 -5.20 9.61 6.96
CA ALA A 76 -5.80 9.49 5.63
C ALA A 76 -4.86 8.73 4.66
N PRO A 77 -5.41 8.01 3.66
CA PRO A 77 -4.57 7.41 2.61
C PRO A 77 -3.85 8.48 1.78
N VAL A 78 -2.53 8.36 1.64
CA VAL A 78 -1.73 9.14 0.69
C VAL A 78 -1.69 8.41 -0.66
N ARG A 79 -2.02 9.12 -1.74
CA ARG A 79 -1.95 8.58 -3.11
C ARG A 79 -0.72 9.10 -3.84
N PHE A 80 0.00 8.18 -4.47
CA PHE A 80 1.11 8.48 -5.37
C PHE A 80 0.71 8.12 -6.79
N THR A 81 1.12 8.94 -7.75
CA THR A 81 1.03 8.61 -9.17
C THR A 81 2.45 8.56 -9.72
N PHE A 82 2.81 7.43 -10.32
CA PHE A 82 4.11 7.25 -10.95
C PHE A 82 3.90 7.18 -12.46
N PRO A 83 4.67 7.93 -13.27
CA PRO A 83 4.56 7.90 -14.73
C PRO A 83 5.14 6.62 -15.33
N SER A 84 5.80 5.78 -14.53
CA SER A 84 6.43 4.52 -14.95
C SER A 84 6.43 3.51 -13.80
N GLY A 85 6.92 2.31 -14.06
CA GLY A 85 7.17 1.28 -13.03
C GLY A 85 8.28 1.65 -12.03
N GLN A 86 9.04 2.73 -12.26
CA GLN A 86 10.03 3.20 -11.30
C GLN A 86 9.36 3.94 -10.14
N THR A 87 9.44 3.36 -8.94
CA THR A 87 8.86 3.95 -7.72
C THR A 87 9.90 4.45 -6.72
N TYR A 88 11.17 4.08 -6.90
CA TYR A 88 12.30 4.55 -6.09
C TYR A 88 13.61 4.55 -6.89
N ASP A 89 14.62 5.22 -6.36
CA ASP A 89 16.00 5.18 -6.85
C ASP A 89 16.99 5.51 -5.73
N PHE A 90 18.22 5.00 -5.83
CA PHE A 90 19.32 5.35 -4.94
C PHE A 90 20.48 5.89 -5.74
N VAL A 91 21.12 6.95 -5.25
CA VAL A 91 22.31 7.54 -5.88
C VAL A 91 23.40 7.68 -4.83
N VAL A 92 24.57 7.11 -5.12
CA VAL A 92 25.76 7.23 -4.27
C VAL A 92 26.72 8.23 -4.93
N ARG A 93 27.20 9.19 -4.14
CA ARG A 93 28.11 10.26 -4.56
C ARG A 93 29.30 10.31 -3.61
N PRO A 94 30.47 10.77 -4.07
CA PRO A 94 31.61 10.99 -3.18
C PRO A 94 31.28 12.11 -2.19
N ALA A 95 31.90 12.06 -1.01
CA ALA A 95 31.83 13.16 -0.06
C ALA A 95 32.60 14.37 -0.64
N GLY A 96 31.88 15.44 -1.01
CA GLY A 96 32.45 16.65 -1.60
C GLY A 96 32.13 16.81 -3.09
N ALA A 97 33.02 17.47 -3.84
CA ALA A 97 32.86 17.65 -5.27
C ALA A 97 33.28 16.39 -6.03
N GLY A 98 32.39 15.87 -6.88
CA GLY A 98 32.69 14.72 -7.73
C GLY A 98 31.46 14.18 -8.45
N ALA A 99 31.70 13.31 -9.43
CA ALA A 99 30.66 12.65 -10.21
C ALA A 99 29.95 11.55 -9.40
N GLN A 100 28.74 11.18 -9.81
CA GLN A 100 28.00 10.02 -9.28
C GLN A 100 28.87 8.76 -9.35
N LEU A 101 28.99 8.03 -8.23
CA LEU A 101 29.73 6.76 -8.18
C LEU A 101 28.87 5.59 -8.63
N TRP A 102 27.59 5.63 -8.29
CA TRP A 102 26.65 4.56 -8.58
C TRP A 102 25.21 5.05 -8.49
N ARG A 103 24.31 4.46 -9.27
CA ARG A 103 22.87 4.63 -9.14
C ARG A 103 22.19 3.28 -9.30
N TRP A 104 21.18 3.03 -8.46
CA TRP A 104 20.44 1.77 -8.46
C TRP A 104 19.79 1.52 -9.82
N SER A 105 19.14 2.54 -10.39
CA SER A 105 18.45 2.45 -11.67
C SER A 105 19.34 2.29 -12.92
N ASP A 106 20.66 2.40 -12.80
CA ASP A 106 21.56 2.31 -13.95
C ASP A 106 21.45 0.94 -14.65
N GLY A 107 21.10 0.95 -15.94
CA GLY A 107 20.96 -0.26 -16.76
C GLY A 107 19.63 -1.01 -16.60
N MET A 108 18.68 -0.53 -15.79
CA MET A 108 17.35 -1.12 -15.68
C MET A 108 16.34 -0.49 -16.65
N GLY A 109 15.37 -1.30 -17.08
CA GLY A 109 14.21 -0.86 -17.87
C GLY A 109 12.94 -0.84 -17.02
N PHE A 110 12.14 0.22 -17.14
CA PHE A 110 10.86 0.36 -16.44
C PHE A 110 9.69 0.42 -17.43
N THR A 111 8.56 -0.16 -17.05
CA THR A 111 7.31 -0.07 -17.82
C THR A 111 6.77 1.35 -17.81
N GLN A 112 5.99 1.72 -18.83
CA GLN A 112 5.26 3.00 -18.86
C GLN A 112 3.83 2.80 -18.35
N ALA A 113 3.26 3.84 -17.74
CA ALA A 113 1.89 3.86 -17.24
C ALA A 113 0.93 4.52 -18.25
#